data_AF-A0A1I7TBM9-F1
#
_entry.id   AF-A0A1I7TBM9-F1
#
_cell.length_a   1.000
_cell.length_b   1.000
_cell.length_c   1.000
_cell.angle_alpha   90.00
_cell.angle_beta   90.00
_cell.angle_gamma   90.00
#
_symmetry.space_group_name_H-M   'P 1'
#
loop_
_entity.id
_entity.type
_entity.pdbx_description
1 polymer ?
#
loop_
_entity_poly.entity_id
_entity_poly.type
_entity_poly.pdbx_seq_one_letter_code
_entity_poly.pdbx_strand_id
1 'polypeptide(L)'
;MPVLSTLANGITEAVDTCVKIYEMKKGYKMTRVPPFPKVMKHTDSFKVVTDSKEGRRLGLTLANESFDKVCPESLEWIRKSLKEWFACLPEMLAFLEEPLPSNTIAVSYGESSFDVGDSCAKFREFKGAQGSLSYQKLSPNLVVTYFNKDDISFLAGITYFPCLNGKAKCFENDGALINTAFTSIETYPLKDRMKNQRIKKYKVYGRFCSLAKKRVLVDASGKYVKHKEYNHFWNSYSFTACEECLVDSVTYKWKKDPEVDPSAEIAKQLQELADQGTEISGTVEVFDTKENIHSSEKRIVDLKFFLKANPSFNVHSKYAKIAMMVLGEEFKDRIGGEPVAEVEVAEKTETAEVAEEATESVQVAVQDVVAELVETVNVAEGAEPIKEVEQAEADKPVEIAEPAVVADAAEPVKPAHEELRTCGGSPTPSDSEIERLVEAKASEENNVSNEEETSDESDDSENSDISDANNISDEEDSSDDSEESEDSDSSDDEDFERFEDASAEFDSDVDAEIIN
;
A
#
# COMPACT_ATOMS: atom_id res chain seq x y z
N MET A 1 24.21 4.56 36.46
CA MET A 1 23.65 5.32 35.32
C MET A 1 22.67 4.55 34.42
N PRO A 2 22.68 3.21 34.19
CA PRO A 2 21.90 2.61 33.09
C PRO A 2 20.37 2.84 33.20
N VAL A 3 19.81 2.79 34.41
CA VAL A 3 18.36 2.97 34.66
C VAL A 3 17.78 4.25 34.04
N LEU A 4 18.52 5.37 34.09
CA LEU A 4 18.08 6.65 33.50
C LEU A 4 18.07 6.60 31.97
N SER A 5 19.02 5.90 31.36
CA SER A 5 19.06 5.67 29.90
C SER A 5 17.89 4.80 29.45
N THR A 6 17.64 3.69 30.16
CA THR A 6 16.48 2.81 29.89
C THR A 6 15.15 3.59 29.99
N LEU A 7 14.98 4.41 31.02
CA LEU A 7 13.76 5.21 31.22
C LEU A 7 13.59 6.28 30.12
N ALA A 8 14.65 7.03 29.78
CA ALA A 8 14.62 8.04 28.74
C ALA A 8 14.33 7.44 27.35
N ASN A 9 14.91 6.27 27.05
CA ASN A 9 14.64 5.53 25.81
C ASN A 9 13.17 5.07 25.75
N GLY A 10 12.64 4.49 26.83
CA GLY A 10 11.25 4.05 26.89
C GLY A 10 10.23 5.19 26.73
N ILE A 11 10.47 6.35 27.34
CA ILE A 11 9.63 7.54 27.15
C ILE A 11 9.72 8.04 25.70
N THR A 12 10.92 8.06 25.11
CA THR A 12 11.13 8.48 23.72
C THR A 12 10.42 7.53 22.74
N GLU A 13 10.47 6.22 22.99
CA GLU A 13 9.79 5.20 22.18
C GLU A 13 8.27 5.31 22.31
N ALA A 14 7.72 5.56 23.50
CA ALA A 14 6.29 5.78 23.70
C ALA A 14 5.78 7.03 22.96
N VAL A 15 6.50 8.15 23.02
CA VAL A 15 6.14 9.39 22.30
C VAL A 15 6.22 9.20 20.78
N ASP A 16 7.29 8.56 20.27
CA ASP A 16 7.42 8.18 18.85
C ASP A 16 6.23 7.29 18.43
N THR A 17 5.85 6.30 19.25
CA THR A 17 4.69 5.42 19.02
C THR A 17 3.38 6.22 18.89
N CYS A 18 3.08 7.11 19.84
CA CYS A 18 1.86 7.91 19.84
C CYS A 18 1.74 8.84 18.61
N VAL A 19 2.83 9.52 18.23
CA VAL A 19 2.87 10.37 17.03
C VAL A 19 2.62 9.55 15.78
N LYS A 20 3.25 8.37 15.65
CA LYS A 20 3.07 7.45 14.53
C LYS A 20 1.63 6.91 14.44
N ILE A 21 1.02 6.56 15.56
CA ILE A 21 -0.40 6.13 15.64
C ILE A 21 -1.34 7.25 15.20
N TYR A 22 -1.06 8.50 15.57
CA TYR A 22 -1.82 9.66 15.10
C TYR A 22 -1.68 9.88 13.59
N GLU A 23 -0.48 9.77 13.02
CA GLU A 23 -0.29 9.81 11.55
C GLU A 23 -1.07 8.69 10.84
N MET A 24 -1.00 7.45 11.33
CA MET A 24 -1.74 6.31 10.76
C MET A 24 -3.26 6.53 10.80
N LYS A 25 -3.80 6.99 11.94
CA LYS A 25 -5.23 7.31 12.10
C LYS A 25 -5.71 8.43 11.18
N LYS A 26 -4.85 9.42 10.89
CA LYS A 26 -5.14 10.51 9.93
C LYS A 26 -5.12 10.02 8.48
N GLY A 27 -4.35 8.97 8.21
CA GLY A 27 -4.13 8.41 6.88
C GLY A 27 -3.21 9.27 6.01
N TYR A 28 -2.57 8.64 5.04
CA TYR A 28 -1.67 9.31 4.11
C TYR A 28 -2.26 9.35 2.70
N LYS A 29 -1.92 10.39 1.94
CA LYS A 29 -2.34 10.55 0.55
C LYS A 29 -1.62 9.55 -0.36
N MET A 30 -2.30 9.10 -1.41
CA MET A 30 -1.67 8.40 -2.52
C MET A 30 -0.84 9.38 -3.37
N THR A 31 0.26 8.90 -3.94
CA THR A 31 1.31 9.70 -4.60
C THR A 31 1.82 9.01 -5.86
N ARG A 32 2.47 9.75 -6.78
CA ARG A 32 3.11 9.20 -7.99
C ARG A 32 4.61 8.89 -7.83
N VAL A 33 5.19 9.22 -6.67
CA VAL A 33 6.60 9.01 -6.33
C VAL A 33 6.65 8.28 -4.99
N PRO A 34 7.41 7.19 -4.83
CA PRO A 34 7.43 6.40 -3.60
C PRO A 34 7.93 7.25 -2.40
N PRO A 35 7.16 7.32 -1.29
CA PRO A 35 7.51 8.13 -0.13
C PRO A 35 8.57 7.43 0.74
N PHE A 36 9.82 7.42 0.28
CA PHE A 36 10.92 6.71 0.95
C PHE A 36 11.31 7.32 2.31
N PRO A 37 11.54 6.49 3.35
CA PRO A 37 12.09 6.96 4.63
C PRO A 37 13.58 7.33 4.52
N LYS A 38 14.04 8.19 5.44
CA LYS A 38 15.42 8.75 5.44
C LYS A 38 16.53 7.70 5.44
N VAL A 39 16.27 6.48 5.92
CA VAL A 39 17.22 5.35 5.91
C VAL A 39 17.66 4.94 4.49
N MET A 40 16.81 5.14 3.47
CA MET A 40 17.10 4.78 2.08
C MET A 40 18.32 5.52 1.50
N LYS A 41 18.80 6.60 2.14
CA LYS A 41 20.07 7.26 1.84
C LYS A 41 21.31 6.38 2.08
N HIS A 42 21.16 5.26 2.80
CA HIS A 42 22.22 4.29 3.06
C HIS A 42 22.17 3.08 2.11
N THR A 43 21.31 3.08 1.08
CA THR A 43 21.25 2.01 0.08
C THR A 43 22.60 1.81 -0.59
N ASP A 44 23.10 0.59 -0.53
CA ASP A 44 24.37 0.14 -1.10
C ASP A 44 24.10 -0.82 -2.26
N SER A 45 23.23 -1.80 -2.04
CA SER A 45 22.90 -2.85 -3.02
C SER A 45 21.45 -3.33 -2.91
N PHE A 46 20.95 -3.95 -3.99
CA PHE A 46 19.60 -4.51 -4.07
C PHE A 46 19.65 -5.95 -4.56
N LYS A 47 19.25 -6.90 -3.70
CA LYS A 47 19.22 -8.33 -3.99
C LYS A 47 17.79 -8.77 -4.27
N VAL A 48 17.58 -9.52 -5.34
CA VAL A 48 16.30 -10.18 -5.65
C VAL A 48 16.42 -11.68 -5.38
N VAL A 49 15.32 -12.28 -4.93
CA VAL A 49 15.15 -13.72 -4.77
C VAL A 49 14.04 -14.16 -5.71
N THR A 50 14.32 -15.17 -6.53
CA THR A 50 13.41 -15.73 -7.53
C THR A 50 12.81 -17.06 -7.07
N ASP A 51 11.59 -17.37 -7.53
CA ASP A 51 11.04 -18.72 -7.45
C ASP A 51 11.61 -19.63 -8.56
N SER A 52 11.17 -20.89 -8.60
CA SER A 52 11.59 -21.90 -9.57
C SER A 52 11.13 -21.64 -11.02
N LYS A 53 10.29 -20.62 -11.24
CA LYS A 53 9.83 -20.14 -12.56
C LYS A 53 10.48 -18.78 -12.92
N GLU A 54 11.60 -18.46 -12.27
CA GLU A 54 12.33 -17.19 -12.34
C GLU A 54 11.55 -15.95 -11.85
N GLY A 55 10.35 -16.14 -11.28
CA GLY A 55 9.50 -15.06 -10.77
C GLY A 55 10.14 -14.36 -9.57
N ARG A 56 10.33 -13.04 -9.67
CA ARG A 56 11.08 -12.20 -8.73
C ARG A 56 10.23 -11.83 -7.51
N ARG A 57 9.95 -12.80 -6.64
CA ARG A 57 8.98 -12.67 -5.53
C ARG A 57 9.40 -11.71 -4.41
N LEU A 58 10.70 -11.63 -4.10
CA LEU A 58 11.21 -10.92 -2.93
C LEU A 58 12.44 -10.07 -3.29
N GLY A 59 12.47 -8.81 -2.88
CA GLY A 59 13.59 -7.88 -3.04
C GLY A 59 14.05 -7.28 -1.73
N LEU A 60 15.33 -7.47 -1.39
CA LEU A 60 16.00 -6.93 -0.22
C LEU A 60 16.87 -5.73 -0.63
N THR A 61 16.63 -4.57 -0.02
CA THR A 61 17.55 -3.43 -0.11
C THR A 61 18.52 -3.51 1.06
N LEU A 62 19.80 -3.59 0.76
CA LEU A 62 20.87 -3.66 1.73
C LEU A 62 21.55 -2.30 1.83
N ALA A 63 21.86 -1.89 3.06
CA ALA A 63 22.89 -0.91 3.32
C ALA A 63 24.27 -1.56 3.31
N ASN A 64 25.33 -0.77 3.40
CA ASN A 64 26.68 -1.30 3.60
C ASN A 64 26.74 -2.25 4.81
N GLU A 65 27.59 -3.28 4.78
CA GLU A 65 27.66 -4.30 5.86
C GLU A 65 27.99 -3.72 7.25
N SER A 66 28.63 -2.54 7.31
CA SER A 66 28.87 -1.79 8.56
C SER A 66 27.63 -1.09 9.15
N PHE A 67 26.46 -1.18 8.51
CA PHE A 67 25.22 -0.53 8.95
C PHE A 67 24.49 -1.37 10.01
N ASP A 68 24.90 -1.20 11.27
CA ASP A 68 24.38 -1.89 12.47
C ASP A 68 23.03 -1.36 13.01
N LYS A 69 22.42 -0.38 12.35
CA LYS A 69 21.33 0.43 12.94
C LYS A 69 19.94 -0.19 12.83
N VAL A 70 19.78 -1.30 12.11
CA VAL A 70 18.49 -1.99 11.96
C VAL A 70 18.16 -2.81 13.20
N CYS A 71 16.89 -2.85 13.60
CA CYS A 71 16.41 -3.63 14.73
C CYS A 71 16.22 -5.11 14.35
N PRO A 72 16.95 -6.06 14.97
CA PRO A 72 16.84 -7.49 14.63
C PRO A 72 15.44 -8.07 14.83
N GLU A 73 14.69 -7.59 15.83
CA GLU A 73 13.30 -7.98 16.07
C GLU A 73 12.38 -7.63 14.88
N SER A 74 12.62 -6.50 14.23
CA SER A 74 11.83 -6.06 13.07
C SER A 74 12.14 -6.88 11.81
N LEU A 75 13.39 -7.33 11.67
CA LEU A 75 13.81 -8.28 10.62
C LEU A 75 13.21 -9.67 10.85
N GLU A 76 13.23 -10.17 12.08
CA GLU A 76 12.65 -11.48 12.43
C GLU A 76 11.11 -11.47 12.34
N TRP A 77 10.46 -10.34 12.68
CA TRP A 77 9.03 -10.17 12.50
C TRP A 77 8.63 -10.24 11.03
N ILE A 78 9.24 -9.44 10.15
CA ILE A 78 8.90 -9.49 8.71
C ILE A 78 9.27 -10.83 8.08
N ARG A 79 10.37 -11.49 8.52
CA ARG A 79 10.73 -12.84 8.07
C ARG A 79 9.62 -13.86 8.38
N LYS A 80 9.02 -13.81 9.58
CA LYS A 80 7.89 -14.68 9.95
C LYS A 80 6.66 -14.40 9.11
N SER A 81 6.26 -13.13 8.95
CA SER A 81 5.13 -12.76 8.09
C SER A 81 5.35 -13.16 6.63
N LEU A 82 6.58 -13.14 6.12
CA LEU A 82 6.90 -13.64 4.79
C LEU A 82 6.84 -15.17 4.68
N LYS A 83 7.19 -15.94 5.73
CA LYS A 83 6.97 -17.39 5.75
C LYS A 83 5.49 -17.74 5.72
N GLU A 84 4.66 -17.01 6.47
CA GLU A 84 3.19 -17.16 6.43
C GLU A 84 2.63 -16.80 5.04
N TRP A 85 3.11 -15.72 4.43
CA TRP A 85 2.68 -15.27 3.11
C TRP A 85 3.09 -16.23 1.98
N PHE A 86 4.32 -16.75 2.03
CA PHE A 86 4.87 -17.68 1.03
C PHE A 86 4.75 -19.15 1.44
N ALA A 87 3.79 -19.51 2.30
CA ALA A 87 3.57 -20.88 2.77
C ALA A 87 3.35 -21.93 1.66
N CYS A 88 2.99 -21.48 0.44
CA CYS A 88 2.80 -22.34 -0.75
C CYS A 88 3.98 -22.32 -1.74
N LEU A 89 5.12 -21.66 -1.42
CA LEU A 89 6.31 -21.57 -2.27
C LEU A 89 7.55 -22.12 -1.51
N PRO A 90 7.86 -23.43 -1.65
CA PRO A 90 8.94 -24.08 -0.89
C PRO A 90 10.32 -23.41 -1.05
N GLU A 91 10.61 -22.81 -2.19
CA GLU A 91 11.86 -22.10 -2.48
C GLU A 91 11.97 -20.81 -1.67
N MET A 92 10.86 -20.09 -1.49
CA MET A 92 10.80 -18.91 -0.63
C MET A 92 10.92 -19.30 0.84
N LEU A 93 10.28 -20.39 1.26
CA LEU A 93 10.42 -20.92 2.62
C LEU A 93 11.88 -21.31 2.91
N ALA A 94 12.53 -22.03 1.99
CA ALA A 94 13.94 -22.41 2.11
C ALA A 94 14.87 -21.19 2.19
N PHE A 95 14.62 -20.13 1.40
CA PHE A 95 15.37 -18.87 1.53
C PHE A 95 15.14 -18.20 2.89
N LEU A 96 13.91 -18.25 3.41
CA LEU A 96 13.51 -17.61 4.67
C LEU A 96 13.85 -18.44 5.91
N GLU A 97 14.40 -19.65 5.80
CA GLU A 97 14.90 -20.42 6.96
C GLU A 97 16.11 -19.74 7.63
N GLU A 98 16.97 -19.12 6.84
CA GLU A 98 18.05 -18.27 7.35
C GLU A 98 17.53 -16.89 7.80
N PRO A 99 18.18 -16.22 8.78
CA PRO A 99 17.87 -14.84 9.12
C PRO A 99 18.10 -13.88 7.94
N LEU A 100 17.29 -12.82 7.84
CA LEU A 100 17.56 -11.73 6.89
C LEU A 100 18.85 -11.00 7.28
N PRO A 101 19.68 -10.53 6.31
CA PRO A 101 20.90 -9.79 6.60
C PRO A 101 20.66 -8.58 7.51
N SER A 102 21.52 -8.37 8.51
CA SER A 102 21.37 -7.31 9.53
C SER A 102 21.37 -5.89 8.95
N ASN A 103 22.00 -5.69 7.79
CA ASN A 103 22.02 -4.46 7.00
C ASN A 103 20.78 -4.26 6.10
N THR A 104 19.74 -5.11 6.17
CA THR A 104 18.54 -4.99 5.34
C THR A 104 17.67 -3.79 5.76
N ILE A 105 17.62 -2.75 4.93
CA ILE A 105 16.90 -1.50 5.20
C ILE A 105 15.52 -1.40 4.51
N ALA A 106 15.24 -2.27 3.54
CA ALA A 106 13.89 -2.46 2.99
C ALA A 106 13.69 -3.90 2.49
N VAL A 107 12.45 -4.39 2.62
CA VAL A 107 12.01 -5.73 2.25
C VAL A 107 10.74 -5.59 1.40
N SER A 108 10.77 -6.13 0.19
CA SER A 108 9.79 -5.79 -0.87
C SER A 108 9.24 -7.05 -1.49
N TYR A 109 7.92 -7.22 -1.57
CA TYR A 109 7.31 -8.45 -2.05
C TYR A 109 6.05 -8.18 -2.89
N GLY A 110 5.93 -8.91 -4.00
CA GLY A 110 4.84 -8.77 -4.96
C GLY A 110 3.54 -9.45 -4.51
N GLU A 111 2.43 -9.02 -5.11
CA GLU A 111 1.21 -9.83 -5.17
C GLU A 111 1.42 -10.98 -6.18
N SER A 112 0.59 -12.03 -6.12
CA SER A 112 0.59 -13.22 -6.98
C SER A 112 0.93 -12.97 -8.46
N SER A 113 0.40 -11.89 -9.05
CA SER A 113 0.54 -11.51 -10.47
C SER A 113 1.66 -10.50 -10.78
N PHE A 114 2.50 -10.15 -9.80
CA PHE A 114 3.49 -9.08 -9.92
C PHE A 114 4.89 -9.47 -9.43
N ASP A 115 5.87 -9.02 -10.20
CA ASP A 115 7.30 -9.19 -10.03
C ASP A 115 7.89 -8.00 -9.27
N VAL A 116 8.84 -8.24 -8.35
CA VAL A 116 9.67 -7.18 -7.77
C VAL A 116 10.66 -6.70 -8.85
N GLY A 117 10.47 -5.46 -9.29
CA GLY A 117 11.32 -4.77 -10.26
C GLY A 117 12.69 -4.41 -9.68
N ASP A 118 13.46 -3.57 -10.37
CA ASP A 118 14.90 -3.36 -10.08
C ASP A 118 15.16 -2.34 -8.97
N SER A 119 14.22 -2.20 -8.03
CA SER A 119 14.31 -1.43 -6.77
C SER A 119 13.12 -1.75 -5.88
N CYS A 120 13.22 -1.52 -4.58
CA CYS A 120 12.19 -1.87 -3.59
C CYS A 120 10.77 -1.29 -3.77
N ALA A 121 10.60 -0.26 -4.61
CA ALA A 121 9.29 0.32 -4.96
C ALA A 121 8.97 0.25 -6.47
N LYS A 122 9.65 -0.62 -7.21
CA LYS A 122 9.26 -0.96 -8.59
C LYS A 122 8.64 -2.34 -8.58
N PHE A 123 7.48 -2.48 -9.21
CA PHE A 123 6.80 -3.75 -9.43
C PHE A 123 6.42 -3.84 -10.91
N ARG A 124 6.49 -5.04 -11.50
CA ARG A 124 6.16 -5.32 -12.90
C ARG A 124 5.04 -6.35 -12.98
N GLU A 125 4.13 -6.19 -13.92
CA GLU A 125 3.09 -7.20 -14.20
C GLU A 125 3.67 -8.28 -15.13
N PHE A 126 3.40 -9.56 -14.85
CA PHE A 126 4.04 -10.70 -15.53
C PHE A 126 3.81 -10.76 -17.04
N LYS A 127 2.63 -10.34 -17.52
CA LYS A 127 2.24 -10.38 -18.93
C LYS A 127 2.58 -9.08 -19.67
N GLY A 128 3.37 -8.20 -19.07
CA GLY A 128 3.79 -6.92 -19.68
C GLY A 128 2.66 -5.90 -19.83
N ALA A 129 1.56 -6.04 -19.10
CA ALA A 129 0.41 -5.15 -19.19
C ALA A 129 0.79 -3.70 -18.85
N GLN A 130 0.41 -2.78 -19.74
CA GLN A 130 0.61 -1.35 -19.51
C GLN A 130 -0.35 -0.82 -18.43
N GLY A 131 0.16 0.10 -17.62
CA GLY A 131 -0.53 0.75 -16.51
C GLY A 131 0.42 1.71 -15.81
N SER A 132 -0.08 2.47 -14.83
CA SER A 132 0.73 3.44 -14.07
C SER A 132 0.87 3.03 -12.60
N LEU A 133 2.05 3.25 -12.01
CA LEU A 133 2.26 2.98 -10.59
C LEU A 133 1.88 4.18 -9.71
N SER A 134 1.26 3.89 -8.57
CA SER A 134 1.03 4.86 -7.50
C SER A 134 1.38 4.26 -6.14
N TYR A 135 1.62 5.12 -5.16
CA TYR A 135 2.24 4.76 -3.88
C TYR A 135 1.47 5.37 -2.72
N GLN A 136 1.21 4.57 -1.69
CA GLN A 136 0.63 5.05 -0.43
C GLN A 136 1.46 4.57 0.75
N LYS A 137 1.95 5.51 1.57
CA LYS A 137 2.44 5.20 2.91
C LYS A 137 1.23 4.70 3.73
N LEU A 138 1.36 3.60 4.45
CA LEU A 138 0.34 3.11 5.38
C LEU A 138 0.81 3.23 6.83
N SER A 139 2.11 3.08 7.08
CA SER A 139 2.75 3.32 8.38
C SER A 139 4.12 3.98 8.17
N PRO A 140 4.84 4.40 9.23
CA PRO A 140 6.24 4.84 9.14
C PRO A 140 7.18 3.79 8.54
N ASN A 141 6.77 2.52 8.58
CA ASN A 141 7.52 1.33 8.20
C ASN A 141 6.93 0.63 6.98
N LEU A 142 5.82 1.12 6.40
CA LEU A 142 5.04 0.40 5.39
C LEU A 142 4.60 1.31 4.26
N VAL A 143 5.00 0.98 3.03
CA VAL A 143 4.51 1.59 1.78
C VAL A 143 3.89 0.50 0.90
N VAL A 144 2.74 0.80 0.32
CA VAL A 144 2.05 -0.06 -0.64
C VAL A 144 2.17 0.56 -2.04
N THR A 145 2.45 -0.29 -3.04
CA THR A 145 2.47 0.09 -4.45
C THR A 145 1.26 -0.48 -5.15
N TYR A 146 0.57 0.37 -5.90
CA TYR A 146 -0.61 0.03 -6.69
C TYR A 146 -0.28 0.09 -8.18
N PHE A 147 -0.78 -0.88 -8.94
CA PHE A 147 -0.83 -0.85 -10.39
C PHE A 147 -2.20 -0.32 -10.81
N ASN A 148 -2.23 0.78 -11.55
CA ASN A 148 -3.45 1.47 -11.94
C ASN A 148 -3.68 1.26 -13.43
N LYS A 149 -4.79 0.61 -13.77
CA LYS A 149 -5.22 0.30 -15.13
C LYS A 149 -6.75 0.37 -15.19
N ASP A 150 -7.30 0.95 -16.26
CA ASP A 150 -8.74 1.06 -16.51
C ASP A 150 -9.52 1.67 -15.32
N ASP A 151 -8.97 2.76 -14.74
CA ASP A 151 -9.38 3.43 -13.49
C ASP A 151 -9.43 2.56 -12.21
N ILE A 152 -8.96 1.31 -12.26
CA ILE A 152 -8.87 0.41 -11.11
C ILE A 152 -7.43 0.38 -10.57
N SER A 153 -7.27 0.71 -9.28
CA SER A 153 -6.03 0.49 -8.52
C SER A 153 -5.99 -0.94 -7.97
N PHE A 154 -5.10 -1.76 -8.52
CA PHE A 154 -4.77 -3.11 -8.06
C PHE A 154 -3.56 -3.09 -7.14
N LEU A 155 -3.38 -4.12 -6.30
CA LEU A 155 -2.21 -4.25 -5.44
C LEU A 155 -1.05 -4.85 -6.24
N ALA A 156 0.01 -4.08 -6.48
CA ALA A 156 1.22 -4.58 -7.14
C ALA A 156 2.18 -5.24 -6.14
N GLY A 157 2.30 -4.65 -4.95
CA GLY A 157 3.14 -5.22 -3.89
C GLY A 157 3.34 -4.27 -2.71
N ILE A 158 4.12 -4.74 -1.75
CA ILE A 158 4.35 -4.08 -0.46
C ILE A 158 5.86 -3.89 -0.24
N THR A 159 6.23 -2.73 0.27
CA THR A 159 7.59 -2.39 0.72
C THR A 159 7.57 -2.13 2.23
N TYR A 160 8.14 -3.03 3.01
CA TYR A 160 8.38 -2.86 4.44
C TYR A 160 9.78 -2.28 4.68
N PHE A 161 9.90 -1.34 5.61
CA PHE A 161 11.15 -0.72 6.04
C PHE A 161 11.36 -1.08 7.52
N PRO A 162 12.24 -2.03 7.84
CA PRO A 162 12.48 -2.45 9.21
C PRO A 162 12.80 -1.29 10.16
N CYS A 163 12.31 -1.37 11.39
CA CYS A 163 12.58 -0.35 12.42
C CYS A 163 14.08 -0.22 12.67
N LEU A 164 14.55 1.00 12.94
CA LEU A 164 15.90 1.23 13.44
C LEU A 164 15.95 1.03 14.97
N ASN A 165 17.12 0.70 15.50
CA ASN A 165 17.36 0.57 16.93
C ASN A 165 16.99 1.87 17.67
N GLY A 166 16.21 1.76 18.75
CA GLY A 166 15.69 2.91 19.50
C GLY A 166 14.58 3.71 18.78
N LYS A 167 13.79 3.06 17.91
CA LYS A 167 12.58 3.61 17.30
C LYS A 167 11.38 2.71 17.53
N ALA A 168 10.20 3.33 17.69
CA ALA A 168 8.97 2.64 18.01
C ALA A 168 8.63 1.54 17.02
N LYS A 169 8.39 0.35 17.57
CA LYS A 169 8.04 -0.90 16.91
C LYS A 169 6.53 -0.99 16.72
N CYS A 170 6.03 -0.72 15.51
CA CYS A 170 4.60 -0.69 15.22
C CYS A 170 4.03 -2.04 14.74
N PHE A 171 4.61 -3.18 15.13
CA PHE A 171 4.38 -4.49 14.50
C PHE A 171 2.91 -4.94 14.38
N GLU A 172 2.09 -4.78 15.42
CA GLU A 172 0.65 -5.11 15.36
C GLU A 172 -0.11 -4.22 14.37
N ASN A 173 0.25 -2.94 14.33
CA ASN A 173 -0.29 -1.96 13.39
C ASN A 173 0.16 -2.24 11.95
N ASP A 174 1.44 -2.53 11.75
CA ASP A 174 2.02 -2.90 10.45
C ASP A 174 1.36 -4.16 9.90
N GLY A 175 1.20 -5.21 10.72
CA GLY A 175 0.54 -6.46 10.34
C GLY A 175 -0.94 -6.27 10.00
N ALA A 176 -1.68 -5.49 10.79
CA ALA A 176 -3.07 -5.16 10.49
C ALA A 176 -3.20 -4.33 9.20
N LEU A 177 -2.26 -3.42 8.91
CA LEU A 177 -2.23 -2.64 7.68
C LEU A 177 -1.85 -3.48 6.45
N ILE A 178 -0.91 -4.42 6.57
CA ILE A 178 -0.57 -5.41 5.53
C ILE A 178 -1.81 -6.25 5.19
N ASN A 179 -2.45 -6.83 6.21
CA ASN A 179 -3.68 -7.61 6.04
C ASN A 179 -4.80 -6.77 5.40
N THR A 180 -5.00 -5.53 5.85
CA THR A 180 -6.01 -4.61 5.30
C THR A 180 -5.69 -4.23 3.86
N ALA A 181 -4.43 -4.01 3.50
CA ALA A 181 -4.00 -3.74 2.13
C ALA A 181 -4.35 -4.93 1.22
N PHE A 182 -3.91 -6.14 1.56
CA PHE A 182 -4.24 -7.35 0.78
C PHE A 182 -5.75 -7.59 0.66
N THR A 183 -6.51 -7.47 1.76
CA THR A 183 -7.94 -7.83 1.77
C THR A 183 -8.88 -6.76 1.20
N SER A 184 -8.47 -5.48 1.14
CA SER A 184 -9.33 -4.36 0.70
C SER A 184 -9.18 -3.96 -0.78
N ILE A 185 -8.27 -4.56 -1.54
CA ILE A 185 -7.97 -4.22 -2.94
C ILE A 185 -8.51 -5.30 -3.90
N GLU A 186 -8.88 -4.91 -5.13
CA GLU A 186 -9.29 -5.87 -6.17
C GLU A 186 -8.15 -6.80 -6.55
N THR A 187 -8.46 -8.05 -6.92
CA THR A 187 -7.49 -8.98 -7.50
C THR A 187 -7.09 -8.54 -8.91
N TYR A 188 -5.83 -8.76 -9.28
CA TYR A 188 -5.36 -8.62 -10.66
C TYR A 188 -4.98 -9.99 -11.26
N PRO A 189 -5.36 -10.31 -12.51
CA PRO A 189 -6.36 -9.60 -13.32
C PRO A 189 -7.73 -9.52 -12.63
N LEU A 190 -8.57 -8.56 -13.06
CA LEU A 190 -9.90 -8.40 -12.48
C LEU A 190 -10.71 -9.69 -12.69
N LYS A 191 -11.31 -10.20 -11.60
CA LYS A 191 -12.06 -11.45 -11.54
C LYS A 191 -13.31 -11.23 -10.69
N ASP A 192 -14.30 -12.10 -10.84
CA ASP A 192 -15.46 -12.13 -9.95
C ASP A 192 -15.01 -12.24 -8.49
N ARG A 193 -15.29 -11.22 -7.67
CA ARG A 193 -14.93 -11.22 -6.25
C ARG A 193 -15.57 -12.39 -5.51
N MET A 194 -16.73 -12.91 -5.94
CA MET A 194 -17.36 -14.09 -5.33
C MET A 194 -16.57 -15.39 -5.56
N LYS A 195 -15.72 -15.45 -6.60
CA LYS A 195 -14.78 -16.56 -6.80
C LYS A 195 -13.52 -16.44 -5.95
N ASN A 196 -13.18 -15.25 -5.46
CA ASN A 196 -11.98 -14.99 -4.66
C ASN A 196 -11.98 -15.82 -3.37
N GLN A 197 -10.87 -16.52 -3.11
CA GLN A 197 -10.66 -17.32 -1.90
C GLN A 197 -10.87 -16.51 -0.61
N ARG A 198 -10.59 -15.20 -0.61
CA ARG A 198 -10.84 -14.29 0.52
C ARG A 198 -12.33 -14.16 0.87
N ILE A 199 -13.22 -14.06 -0.12
CA ILE A 199 -14.67 -14.12 0.11
C ILE A 199 -15.07 -15.52 0.54
N LYS A 200 -14.63 -16.57 -0.17
CA LYS A 200 -15.01 -17.97 0.14
C LYS A 200 -14.69 -18.33 1.60
N LYS A 201 -13.44 -18.12 2.03
CA LYS A 201 -12.89 -18.55 3.33
C LYS A 201 -13.17 -17.58 4.47
N TYR A 202 -12.92 -16.29 4.29
CA TYR A 202 -12.98 -15.30 5.38
C TYR A 202 -14.23 -14.41 5.36
N LYS A 203 -15.08 -14.53 4.32
CA LYS A 203 -16.25 -13.66 4.09
C LYS A 203 -15.92 -12.15 4.09
N VAL A 204 -14.70 -11.77 3.69
CA VAL A 204 -14.28 -10.36 3.57
C VAL A 204 -13.94 -9.98 2.13
N TYR A 205 -14.22 -8.73 1.75
CA TYR A 205 -13.88 -8.19 0.43
C TYR A 205 -13.52 -6.71 0.44
N GLY A 206 -12.76 -6.30 -0.57
CA GLY A 206 -12.44 -4.91 -0.85
C GLY A 206 -13.46 -4.24 -1.77
N ARG A 207 -13.66 -2.93 -1.59
CA ARG A 207 -14.26 -2.03 -2.60
C ARG A 207 -14.01 -0.56 -2.29
N PHE A 208 -14.25 0.33 -3.24
CA PHE A 208 -14.45 1.76 -2.93
C PHE A 208 -15.86 2.00 -2.37
N CYS A 209 -15.98 2.79 -1.30
CA CYS A 209 -17.25 3.20 -0.71
C CYS A 209 -17.39 4.73 -0.77
N SER A 210 -18.45 5.19 -1.43
CA SER A 210 -18.74 6.60 -1.73
C SER A 210 -19.15 7.37 -0.47
N LEU A 211 -19.91 6.74 0.43
CA LEU A 211 -20.28 7.29 1.73
C LEU A 211 -19.05 7.50 2.63
N ALA A 212 -18.12 6.53 2.64
CA ALA A 212 -16.86 6.63 3.40
C ALA A 212 -15.77 7.43 2.68
N LYS A 213 -15.95 7.72 1.38
CA LYS A 213 -15.00 8.40 0.47
C LYS A 213 -13.61 7.76 0.43
N LYS A 214 -13.54 6.45 0.66
CA LYS A 214 -12.29 5.67 0.70
C LYS A 214 -12.52 4.23 0.23
N ARG A 215 -11.42 3.53 -0.09
CA ARG A 215 -11.40 2.07 -0.19
C ARG A 215 -11.59 1.47 1.21
N VAL A 216 -12.50 0.51 1.33
CA VAL A 216 -12.91 -0.11 2.60
C VAL A 216 -12.73 -1.62 2.52
N LEU A 217 -12.43 -2.23 3.67
CA LEU A 217 -12.59 -3.66 3.90
C LEU A 217 -14.03 -3.90 4.39
N VAL A 218 -14.78 -4.70 3.67
CA VAL A 218 -16.15 -5.11 4.03
C VAL A 218 -16.10 -6.51 4.64
N ASP A 219 -16.66 -6.66 5.83
CA ASP A 219 -16.92 -7.95 6.48
C ASP A 219 -18.37 -8.36 6.22
N ALA A 220 -18.55 -9.54 5.64
CA ALA A 220 -19.82 -10.15 5.30
C ALA A 220 -20.01 -11.52 5.97
N SER A 221 -19.31 -11.76 7.10
CA SER A 221 -19.49 -12.99 7.91
C SER A 221 -20.82 -13.03 8.66
N GLY A 222 -21.40 -11.87 8.98
CA GLY A 222 -22.67 -11.75 9.72
C GLY A 222 -23.86 -11.36 8.84
N LYS A 223 -25.06 -11.42 9.43
CA LYS A 223 -26.37 -11.10 8.79
C LYS A 223 -26.43 -9.76 8.04
N TYR A 224 -25.62 -8.78 8.45
CA TYR A 224 -25.48 -7.49 7.78
C TYR A 224 -24.00 -7.19 7.57
N VAL A 225 -23.64 -6.77 6.37
CA VAL A 225 -22.26 -6.41 6.04
C VAL A 225 -21.84 -5.11 6.74
N LYS A 226 -20.57 -5.00 7.09
CA LYS A 226 -19.99 -3.86 7.84
C LYS A 226 -18.63 -3.49 7.28
N HIS A 227 -18.27 -2.21 7.32
CA HIS A 227 -16.86 -1.82 7.23
C HIS A 227 -16.10 -2.39 8.43
N LYS A 228 -14.92 -2.93 8.18
CA LYS A 228 -13.98 -3.45 9.18
C LYS A 228 -12.77 -2.53 9.20
N GLU A 229 -12.66 -1.70 10.23
CA GLU A 229 -11.60 -0.70 10.34
C GLU A 229 -10.71 -1.01 11.54
N TYR A 230 -9.38 -0.95 11.38
CA TYR A 230 -8.45 -1.24 12.47
C TYR A 230 -8.20 0.02 13.31
N ASN A 231 -8.38 -0.09 14.62
CA ASN A 231 -8.14 1.00 15.55
C ASN A 231 -6.68 0.97 16.05
N HIS A 232 -5.84 1.81 15.44
CA HIS A 232 -4.41 1.89 15.69
C HIS A 232 -3.98 2.21 17.14
N PHE A 233 -4.91 2.64 18.00
CA PHE A 233 -4.62 2.96 19.42
C PHE A 233 -5.00 1.81 20.36
N TRP A 234 -6.04 1.04 20.03
CA TRP A 234 -6.53 -0.09 20.83
C TRP A 234 -6.20 -1.45 20.19
N ASN A 235 -5.36 -1.46 19.15
CA ASN A 235 -4.89 -2.60 18.35
C ASN A 235 -6.00 -3.62 17.97
N SER A 236 -7.22 -3.13 17.73
CA SER A 236 -8.43 -3.95 17.57
C SER A 236 -9.32 -3.47 16.42
N TYR A 237 -10.07 -4.39 15.81
CA TYR A 237 -10.98 -4.06 14.71
C TYR A 237 -12.32 -3.53 15.23
N SER A 238 -12.74 -2.37 14.72
CA SER A 238 -14.10 -1.83 14.86
C SER A 238 -14.94 -2.18 13.63
N PHE A 239 -16.26 -2.20 13.82
CA PHE A 239 -17.21 -2.61 12.77
C PHE A 239 -18.35 -1.58 12.64
N THR A 240 -18.49 -1.00 11.45
CA THR A 240 -19.49 0.05 11.17
C THR A 240 -20.41 -0.38 10.03
N ALA A 241 -21.72 -0.40 10.26
CA ALA A 241 -22.69 -0.71 9.22
C ALA A 241 -22.68 0.37 8.11
N CYS A 242 -22.89 -0.03 6.86
CA CYS A 242 -22.94 0.90 5.73
C CYS A 242 -23.98 0.46 4.70
N GLU A 243 -24.93 1.34 4.40
CA GLU A 243 -26.05 1.08 3.49
C GLU A 243 -25.58 0.84 2.05
N GLU A 244 -24.59 1.60 1.56
CA GLU A 244 -24.02 1.43 0.23
C GLU A 244 -23.33 0.07 0.05
N CYS A 245 -22.67 -0.43 1.09
CA CYS A 245 -22.07 -1.77 1.09
C CYS A 245 -23.13 -2.86 1.24
N LEU A 246 -24.19 -2.62 2.01
CA LEU A 246 -25.31 -3.56 2.14
C LEU A 246 -26.05 -3.73 0.80
N VAL A 247 -26.40 -2.63 0.12
CA VAL A 247 -27.04 -2.67 -1.20
C VAL A 247 -26.15 -3.38 -2.22
N ASP A 248 -24.87 -3.04 -2.31
CA ASP A 248 -23.89 -3.74 -3.15
C ASP A 248 -23.81 -5.25 -2.84
N SER A 249 -23.75 -5.64 -1.56
CA SER A 249 -23.65 -7.06 -1.18
C SER A 249 -24.84 -7.92 -1.65
N VAL A 250 -26.03 -7.34 -1.83
CA VAL A 250 -27.24 -8.05 -2.27
C VAL A 250 -27.61 -7.81 -3.74
N THR A 251 -27.08 -6.75 -4.37
CA THR A 251 -27.34 -6.41 -5.79
C THR A 251 -26.20 -6.79 -6.73
N TYR A 252 -25.02 -7.09 -6.22
CA TYR A 252 -23.84 -7.42 -7.01
C TYR A 252 -24.09 -8.55 -8.00
N LYS A 253 -23.70 -8.30 -9.24
CA LYS A 253 -23.64 -9.27 -10.32
C LYS A 253 -22.34 -9.03 -11.07
N TRP A 254 -21.49 -10.06 -11.12
CA TRP A 254 -20.31 -10.03 -11.96
C TRP A 254 -20.72 -9.91 -13.43
N LYS A 255 -20.12 -8.96 -14.16
CA LYS A 255 -20.12 -8.92 -15.63
C LYS A 255 -18.72 -9.31 -16.06
N LYS A 256 -18.59 -10.39 -16.86
CA LYS A 256 -17.29 -10.93 -17.30
C LYS A 256 -16.46 -9.86 -18.01
N ASP A 257 -17.14 -9.16 -18.90
CA ASP A 257 -16.68 -7.96 -19.57
C ASP A 257 -17.48 -6.81 -18.92
N PRO A 258 -16.85 -5.76 -18.37
CA PRO A 258 -17.59 -4.55 -18.06
C PRO A 258 -18.20 -4.04 -19.37
N GLU A 259 -19.45 -3.58 -19.34
CA GLU A 259 -20.01 -2.86 -20.49
C GLU A 259 -19.15 -1.62 -20.70
N VAL A 260 -18.28 -1.69 -21.71
CA VAL A 260 -17.49 -0.55 -22.18
C VAL A 260 -18.49 0.56 -22.48
N ASP A 261 -18.35 1.72 -21.82
CA ASP A 261 -19.22 2.88 -22.06
C ASP A 261 -19.29 3.09 -23.58
N PRO A 262 -20.45 2.88 -24.24
CA PRO A 262 -20.51 2.90 -25.70
C PRO A 262 -20.02 4.24 -26.24
N SER A 263 -20.24 5.31 -25.48
CA SER A 263 -19.75 6.66 -25.78
C SER A 263 -18.21 6.76 -25.77
N ALA A 264 -17.52 5.99 -24.92
CA ALA A 264 -16.06 5.95 -24.83
C ALA A 264 -15.43 5.08 -25.94
N GLU A 265 -16.04 3.94 -26.28
CA GLU A 265 -15.59 3.14 -27.43
C GLU A 265 -15.82 3.89 -28.75
N ILE A 266 -16.97 4.56 -28.89
CA ILE A 266 -17.25 5.47 -30.01
C ILE A 266 -16.23 6.63 -30.05
N ALA A 267 -15.85 7.21 -28.90
CA ALA A 267 -14.83 8.26 -28.84
C ALA A 267 -13.46 7.77 -29.34
N LYS A 268 -13.07 6.55 -28.95
CA LYS A 268 -11.83 5.91 -29.38
C LYS A 268 -11.84 5.62 -30.88
N GLN A 269 -12.90 5.01 -31.40
CA GLN A 269 -13.05 4.71 -32.83
C GLN A 269 -13.09 5.98 -33.69
N LEU A 270 -13.78 7.04 -33.26
CA LEU A 270 -13.80 8.33 -33.96
C LEU A 270 -12.44 9.03 -33.94
N GLN A 271 -11.67 8.90 -32.85
CA GLN A 271 -10.30 9.39 -32.78
C GLN A 271 -9.37 8.59 -33.70
N GLU A 272 -9.45 7.26 -33.70
CA GLU A 272 -8.63 6.41 -34.58
C GLU A 272 -8.91 6.65 -36.06
N LEU A 273 -10.18 6.88 -36.45
CA LEU A 273 -10.54 7.28 -37.82
C LEU A 273 -10.01 8.68 -38.19
N ALA A 274 -9.98 9.62 -37.25
CA ALA A 274 -9.42 10.95 -37.48
C ALA A 274 -7.88 10.90 -37.59
N ASP A 275 -7.23 10.15 -36.70
CA ASP A 275 -5.78 9.96 -36.66
C ASP A 275 -5.29 9.17 -37.92
N GLN A 276 -6.18 8.41 -38.59
CA GLN A 276 -5.98 7.79 -39.91
C GLN A 276 -6.19 8.75 -41.11
N GLY A 277 -6.53 10.03 -40.88
CA GLY A 277 -6.66 11.03 -41.95
C GLY A 277 -7.98 10.99 -42.72
N THR A 278 -9.07 10.51 -42.12
CA THR A 278 -10.42 10.66 -42.70
C THR A 278 -10.93 12.11 -42.59
N GLU A 279 -12.09 12.42 -43.18
CA GLU A 279 -12.72 13.75 -43.10
C GLU A 279 -13.19 14.15 -41.67
N ILE A 280 -13.03 13.27 -40.67
CA ILE A 280 -13.37 13.52 -39.27
C ILE A 280 -12.23 14.30 -38.62
N SER A 281 -12.52 15.51 -38.15
CA SER A 281 -11.58 16.27 -37.32
C SER A 281 -11.35 15.55 -36.00
N GLY A 282 -10.09 15.20 -35.70
CA GLY A 282 -9.68 14.54 -34.45
C GLY A 282 -9.73 15.45 -33.22
N THR A 283 -10.15 16.70 -33.40
CA THR A 283 -10.37 17.70 -32.37
C THR A 283 -11.77 18.30 -32.49
N VAL A 284 -12.30 18.73 -31.34
CA VAL A 284 -13.60 19.37 -31.16
C VAL A 284 -13.37 20.75 -30.56
N GLU A 285 -13.96 21.78 -31.17
CA GLU A 285 -13.94 23.14 -30.64
C GLU A 285 -14.89 23.29 -29.44
N VAL A 286 -14.36 23.74 -28.31
CA VAL A 286 -15.13 24.07 -27.10
C VAL A 286 -14.86 25.51 -26.65
N PHE A 287 -15.90 26.22 -26.23
CA PHE A 287 -15.85 27.65 -25.89
C PHE A 287 -16.43 27.90 -24.49
N ASP A 288 -15.88 28.87 -23.75
CA ASP A 288 -16.40 29.25 -22.43
C ASP A 288 -17.61 30.19 -22.56
N THR A 289 -18.70 29.88 -21.85
CA THR A 289 -19.96 30.63 -21.86
C THR A 289 -19.96 31.90 -20.99
N LYS A 290 -18.89 32.15 -20.22
CA LYS A 290 -18.73 33.29 -19.31
C LYS A 290 -17.71 34.31 -19.80
N GLU A 291 -16.59 33.83 -20.37
CA GLU A 291 -15.45 34.69 -20.74
C GLU A 291 -15.38 35.01 -22.25
N ASN A 292 -16.32 34.49 -23.04
CA ASN A 292 -16.69 34.88 -24.42
C ASN A 292 -15.62 34.81 -25.53
N ILE A 293 -14.33 34.64 -25.22
CA ILE A 293 -13.22 34.97 -26.14
C ILE A 293 -12.31 33.77 -26.50
N HIS A 294 -12.38 32.63 -25.79
CA HIS A 294 -11.51 31.47 -26.07
C HIS A 294 -12.27 30.21 -26.49
N SER A 295 -12.33 29.99 -27.81
CA SER A 295 -12.44 28.63 -28.37
C SER A 295 -11.11 27.91 -28.16
N SER A 296 -11.16 26.64 -27.76
CA SER A 296 -10.00 25.78 -27.70
C SER A 296 -10.32 24.40 -28.24
N GLU A 297 -9.38 23.79 -28.95
CA GLU A 297 -9.53 22.43 -29.45
C GLU A 297 -9.24 21.40 -28.35
N LYS A 298 -10.03 20.31 -28.34
CA LYS A 298 -9.85 19.14 -27.46
C LYS A 298 -10.00 17.86 -28.28
N ARG A 299 -9.18 16.84 -28.02
CA ARG A 299 -9.32 15.52 -28.66
C ARG A 299 -10.66 14.90 -28.30
N ILE A 300 -11.21 14.07 -29.19
CA ILE A 300 -12.52 13.44 -29.03
C ILE A 300 -12.56 12.58 -27.76
N VAL A 301 -11.48 11.81 -27.51
CA VAL A 301 -11.33 10.96 -26.31
C VAL A 301 -11.31 11.74 -24.99
N ASP A 302 -10.77 12.96 -24.99
CA ASP A 302 -10.60 13.77 -23.76
C ASP A 302 -11.85 14.63 -23.43
N LEU A 303 -12.78 14.78 -24.39
CA LEU A 303 -13.91 15.71 -24.33
C LEU A 303 -14.81 15.50 -23.11
N LYS A 304 -15.10 14.23 -22.79
CA LYS A 304 -15.95 13.83 -21.66
C LYS A 304 -15.35 14.20 -20.31
N PHE A 305 -14.03 14.06 -20.16
CA PHE A 305 -13.31 14.47 -18.95
C PHE A 305 -13.19 16.00 -18.88
N PHE A 306 -12.83 16.65 -19.99
CA PHE A 306 -12.67 18.11 -20.06
C PHE A 306 -13.96 18.85 -19.65
N LEU A 307 -15.12 18.43 -20.12
CA LEU A 307 -16.40 19.07 -19.79
C LEU A 307 -16.83 18.83 -18.32
N LYS A 308 -16.42 17.71 -17.69
CA LYS A 308 -16.63 17.50 -16.24
C LYS A 308 -15.71 18.39 -15.40
N ALA A 309 -14.47 18.59 -15.84
CA ALA A 309 -13.50 19.47 -15.18
C ALA A 309 -13.82 20.97 -15.35
N ASN A 310 -14.44 21.38 -16.47
CA ASN A 310 -14.69 22.77 -16.82
C ASN A 310 -16.20 23.02 -17.07
N PRO A 311 -17.01 23.30 -16.03
CA PRO A 311 -18.47 23.39 -16.15
C PRO A 311 -19.00 24.55 -17.01
N SER A 312 -18.20 25.58 -17.27
CA SER A 312 -18.55 26.75 -18.06
C SER A 312 -18.38 26.57 -19.58
N PHE A 313 -17.68 25.52 -20.02
CA PHE A 313 -17.43 25.27 -21.43
C PHE A 313 -18.57 24.51 -22.11
N ASN A 314 -18.92 24.91 -23.33
CA ASN A 314 -19.86 24.21 -24.21
C ASN A 314 -19.19 23.78 -25.52
N VAL A 315 -19.78 22.81 -26.21
CA VAL A 315 -19.31 22.34 -27.52
C VAL A 315 -19.95 23.13 -28.65
N HIS A 316 -19.11 23.60 -29.58
CA HIS A 316 -19.52 24.40 -30.74
C HIS A 316 -20.48 23.65 -31.68
N SER A 317 -21.49 24.35 -32.24
CA SER A 317 -22.56 23.81 -33.11
C SER A 317 -22.06 22.86 -34.21
N LYS A 318 -21.01 23.27 -34.94
CA LYS A 318 -20.22 22.49 -35.91
C LYS A 318 -19.91 21.04 -35.49
N TYR A 319 -19.65 20.76 -34.21
CA TYR A 319 -19.27 19.44 -33.70
C TYR A 319 -20.38 18.71 -32.95
N ALA A 320 -21.59 19.30 -32.87
CA ALA A 320 -22.67 18.82 -32.03
C ALA A 320 -23.03 17.35 -32.24
N LYS A 321 -22.95 16.86 -33.48
CA LYS A 321 -23.24 15.45 -33.82
C LYS A 321 -22.19 14.48 -33.26
N ILE A 322 -20.90 14.83 -33.38
CA ILE A 322 -19.78 14.03 -32.82
C ILE A 322 -19.87 14.03 -31.29
N ALA A 323 -20.08 15.20 -30.70
CA ALA A 323 -20.21 15.35 -29.26
C ALA A 323 -21.41 14.58 -28.70
N MET A 324 -22.58 14.60 -29.36
CA MET A 324 -23.76 13.82 -28.93
C MET A 324 -23.49 12.30 -28.92
N MET A 325 -22.69 11.80 -29.86
CA MET A 325 -22.30 10.37 -29.94
C MET A 325 -21.30 9.96 -28.84
N VAL A 326 -20.45 10.88 -28.39
CA VAL A 326 -19.35 10.65 -27.43
C VAL A 326 -19.71 10.99 -25.99
N LEU A 327 -20.70 11.87 -25.80
CA LEU A 327 -21.11 12.38 -24.50
C LEU A 327 -22.50 11.90 -24.07
N GLY A 328 -23.33 11.44 -25.01
CA GLY A 328 -24.70 11.00 -24.75
C GLY A 328 -25.60 12.12 -24.19
N GLU A 329 -26.73 11.73 -23.59
CA GLU A 329 -27.70 12.70 -23.07
C GLU A 329 -27.23 13.45 -21.80
N GLU A 330 -26.21 12.96 -21.07
CA GLU A 330 -25.70 13.64 -19.85
C GLU A 330 -25.07 15.02 -20.13
N PHE A 331 -24.76 15.36 -21.39
CA PHE A 331 -24.24 16.67 -21.82
C PHE A 331 -25.14 17.41 -22.80
N LYS A 332 -26.38 16.96 -23.02
CA LYS A 332 -27.29 17.48 -24.06
C LYS A 332 -27.44 19.01 -24.03
N ASP A 333 -27.53 19.61 -22.84
CA ASP A 333 -27.69 21.06 -22.63
C ASP A 333 -26.40 21.87 -22.86
N ARG A 334 -25.26 21.20 -23.09
CA ARG A 334 -23.92 21.78 -23.29
C ARG A 334 -23.35 21.54 -24.70
N ILE A 335 -24.16 20.97 -25.59
CA ILE A 335 -23.80 20.61 -26.96
C ILE A 335 -24.65 21.41 -27.94
N GLY A 336 -24.01 22.06 -28.92
CA GLY A 336 -24.74 22.72 -30.01
C GLY A 336 -24.86 24.25 -29.91
N GLY A 337 -24.17 24.86 -28.94
CA GLY A 337 -24.13 26.32 -28.82
C GLY A 337 -23.22 26.97 -29.85
N GLU A 338 -23.45 28.26 -30.10
CA GLU A 338 -22.56 29.13 -30.88
C GLU A 338 -22.00 30.21 -29.94
N PRO A 339 -20.75 30.67 -30.13
CA PRO A 339 -20.22 31.79 -29.38
C PRO A 339 -21.08 33.03 -29.65
N VAL A 340 -21.31 33.85 -28.63
CA VAL A 340 -22.08 35.09 -28.80
C VAL A 340 -21.24 36.06 -29.62
N ALA A 341 -21.53 36.13 -30.91
CA ALA A 341 -20.83 36.98 -31.87
C ALA A 341 -20.72 38.41 -31.33
N GLU A 342 -19.49 38.94 -31.32
CA GLU A 342 -19.22 40.26 -30.78
C GLU A 342 -20.03 41.30 -31.55
N VAL A 343 -20.97 41.92 -30.85
CA VAL A 343 -21.56 43.17 -31.31
C VAL A 343 -20.44 44.20 -31.22
N GLU A 344 -20.00 44.73 -32.38
CA GLU A 344 -18.98 45.79 -32.46
C GLU A 344 -19.48 47.07 -31.76
N VAL A 345 -19.37 47.12 -30.43
CA VAL A 345 -19.61 48.32 -29.63
C VAL A 345 -18.42 49.24 -29.84
N ALA A 346 -18.57 50.15 -30.80
CA ALA A 346 -17.53 51.11 -31.19
C ALA A 346 -16.89 51.80 -29.98
N GLU A 347 -15.55 51.90 -30.02
CA GLU A 347 -14.75 52.40 -28.91
C GLU A 347 -15.24 53.76 -28.40
N LYS A 348 -15.44 53.88 -27.07
CA LYS A 348 -15.39 55.16 -26.39
C LYS A 348 -14.39 55.10 -25.24
N THR A 349 -13.19 55.59 -25.50
CA THR A 349 -12.12 55.77 -24.52
C THR A 349 -12.53 56.79 -23.46
N GLU A 350 -12.45 56.42 -22.19
CA GLU A 350 -12.43 57.36 -21.07
C GLU A 350 -11.63 56.74 -19.92
N THR A 351 -10.53 57.39 -19.53
CA THR A 351 -9.52 56.89 -18.58
C THR A 351 -9.84 57.28 -17.15
N ALA A 352 -9.64 56.36 -16.19
CA ALA A 352 -9.53 56.67 -14.77
C ALA A 352 -8.46 55.78 -14.10
N GLU A 353 -7.61 56.40 -13.28
CA GLU A 353 -6.65 55.74 -12.39
C GLU A 353 -7.34 55.25 -11.09
N VAL A 354 -6.67 54.40 -10.28
CA VAL A 354 -6.33 54.66 -8.85
C VAL A 354 -5.97 53.38 -8.06
N ALA A 355 -4.87 53.50 -7.30
CA ALA A 355 -4.46 52.79 -6.06
C ALA A 355 -3.97 51.32 -6.05
N GLU A 356 -2.98 51.12 -5.17
CA GLU A 356 -2.43 49.87 -4.65
C GLU A 356 -3.12 49.47 -3.32
N GLU A 357 -3.09 48.18 -2.96
CA GLU A 357 -2.55 47.58 -1.71
C GLU A 357 -2.77 46.05 -1.79
N ALA A 358 -1.78 45.18 -1.53
CA ALA A 358 -1.32 44.67 -0.22
C ALA A 358 -2.37 43.77 0.50
N THR A 359 -2.05 42.68 1.23
CA THR A 359 -0.78 42.17 1.80
C THR A 359 -0.65 40.63 1.74
N GLU A 360 0.59 40.16 1.93
CA GLU A 360 1.01 38.78 2.27
C GLU A 360 0.55 38.32 3.68
N SER A 361 0.38 36.99 3.89
CA SER A 361 0.85 36.19 5.06
C SER A 361 -0.06 34.99 5.47
N VAL A 362 0.51 33.77 5.52
CA VAL A 362 0.07 32.65 6.41
C VAL A 362 1.28 31.75 6.74
N GLN A 363 1.83 31.84 7.96
CA GLN A 363 2.78 30.85 8.51
C GLN A 363 2.60 30.68 10.03
N VAL A 364 1.48 30.09 10.48
CA VAL A 364 1.31 29.62 11.87
C VAL A 364 0.55 28.28 11.85
N ALA A 365 1.26 27.15 12.01
CA ALA A 365 0.64 25.81 11.97
C ALA A 365 1.51 24.70 12.61
N VAL A 366 2.30 25.00 13.65
CA VAL A 366 3.21 24.00 14.28
C VAL A 366 3.20 24.02 15.82
N GLN A 367 2.84 25.13 16.48
CA GLN A 367 3.00 25.25 17.94
C GLN A 367 1.83 24.70 18.78
N ASP A 368 0.58 24.78 18.31
CA ASP A 368 -0.60 24.41 19.12
C ASP A 368 -0.63 22.93 19.54
N VAL A 369 -0.12 22.03 18.69
CA VAL A 369 -0.15 20.57 18.90
C VAL A 369 0.64 20.13 20.15
N VAL A 370 1.59 20.94 20.62
CA VAL A 370 2.39 20.63 21.81
C VAL A 370 1.67 21.02 23.10
N ALA A 371 0.77 22.02 23.07
CA ALA A 371 0.06 22.48 24.27
C ALA A 371 -1.02 21.49 24.73
N GLU A 372 -1.85 21.01 23.80
CA GLU A 372 -2.98 20.11 24.07
C GLU A 372 -2.56 18.76 24.69
N LEU A 373 -1.33 18.31 24.41
CA LEU A 373 -0.74 17.09 24.97
C LEU A 373 -0.14 17.24 26.38
N VAL A 374 0.08 18.47 26.87
CA VAL A 374 0.60 18.70 28.24
C VAL A 374 -0.53 18.80 29.25
N GLU A 375 -1.69 19.31 28.86
CA GLU A 375 -2.82 19.54 29.77
C GLU A 375 -3.51 18.22 30.20
N THR A 376 -3.45 17.18 29.37
CA THR A 376 -4.06 15.87 29.65
C THR A 376 -3.29 14.98 30.65
N VAL A 377 -2.07 15.35 31.04
CA VAL A 377 -1.23 14.56 31.97
C VAL A 377 -1.42 14.97 33.44
N ASN A 378 -1.90 16.18 33.71
CA ASN A 378 -1.92 16.77 35.07
C ASN A 378 -3.22 16.49 35.88
N VAL A 379 -4.04 15.52 35.48
CA VAL A 379 -5.32 15.18 36.17
C VAL A 379 -5.32 13.73 36.66
N ALA A 380 -4.33 13.38 37.49
CA ALA A 380 -4.16 12.01 38.01
C ALA A 380 -3.67 11.91 39.48
N GLU A 381 -3.61 13.01 40.25
CA GLU A 381 -3.35 12.99 41.70
C GLU A 381 -4.48 13.68 42.47
N GLY A 382 -5.32 12.90 43.19
CA GLY A 382 -6.43 13.48 43.97
C GLY A 382 -7.57 12.52 44.31
N ALA A 383 -7.31 11.43 45.04
CA ALA A 383 -8.36 10.57 45.61
C ALA A 383 -7.98 10.10 47.01
N GLU A 384 -8.74 10.52 48.03
CA GLU A 384 -8.59 10.07 49.42
C GLU A 384 -9.35 8.75 49.70
N PRO A 385 -8.96 7.97 50.73
CA PRO A 385 -9.50 6.63 50.96
C PRO A 385 -10.92 6.65 51.55
N ILE A 386 -11.80 5.81 50.98
CA ILE A 386 -13.14 5.54 51.50
C ILE A 386 -13.07 4.43 52.57
N LYS A 387 -13.91 4.55 53.61
CA LYS A 387 -13.87 3.73 54.83
C LYS A 387 -14.58 2.38 54.69
N GLU A 388 -14.22 1.49 55.61
CA GLU A 388 -14.90 0.22 55.90
C GLU A 388 -16.40 0.40 56.18
N VAL A 389 -17.19 -0.57 55.74
CA VAL A 389 -18.48 -0.92 56.36
C VAL A 389 -18.55 -2.45 56.43
N GLU A 390 -18.63 -3.00 57.63
CA GLU A 390 -19.00 -4.40 57.83
C GLU A 390 -20.48 -4.60 57.51
N GLN A 391 -20.81 -5.70 56.81
CA GLN A 391 -21.92 -6.54 57.24
C GLN A 391 -21.73 -7.96 56.74
N ALA A 392 -22.04 -8.93 57.60
CA ALA A 392 -21.91 -10.35 57.33
C ALA A 392 -23.28 -11.01 57.28
N GLU A 393 -23.44 -11.97 56.38
CA GLU A 393 -24.36 -13.08 56.57
C GLU A 393 -23.71 -14.35 55.97
N ALA A 394 -24.04 -15.52 56.51
CA ALA A 394 -23.32 -16.75 56.24
C ALA A 394 -24.30 -17.89 55.94
N ASP A 395 -23.97 -18.71 54.93
CA ASP A 395 -24.57 -20.04 54.81
C ASP A 395 -23.57 -21.09 54.27
N LYS A 396 -23.97 -22.36 54.39
CA LYS A 396 -23.13 -23.57 54.51
C LYS A 396 -22.28 -23.91 53.27
N PRO A 397 -21.11 -24.56 53.44
CA PRO A 397 -20.45 -25.32 52.38
C PRO A 397 -21.20 -26.64 52.07
N VAL A 398 -21.01 -27.16 50.87
CA VAL A 398 -21.53 -28.47 50.42
C VAL A 398 -20.34 -29.42 50.18
N GLU A 399 -20.43 -30.64 50.71
CA GLU A 399 -19.47 -31.72 50.42
C GLU A 399 -19.74 -32.32 49.03
N ILE A 400 -18.70 -32.43 48.17
CA ILE A 400 -18.69 -33.34 47.02
C ILE A 400 -17.33 -34.07 47.00
N ALA A 401 -17.37 -35.37 46.74
CA ALA A 401 -16.32 -36.33 47.06
C ALA A 401 -15.13 -36.41 46.08
N GLU A 402 -14.00 -36.92 46.58
CA GLU A 402 -12.94 -37.54 45.77
C GLU A 402 -13.41 -38.87 45.15
N PRO A 403 -12.79 -39.28 44.02
CA PRO A 403 -12.72 -40.70 43.67
C PRO A 403 -11.29 -41.20 43.40
N ALA A 404 -10.82 -42.06 44.31
CA ALA A 404 -10.03 -43.28 44.07
C ALA A 404 -8.94 -43.31 42.97
N VAL A 405 -7.69 -43.17 43.44
CA VAL A 405 -6.56 -44.09 43.21
C VAL A 405 -6.81 -45.29 42.26
N VAL A 406 -5.95 -45.40 41.23
CA VAL A 406 -5.41 -46.69 40.76
C VAL A 406 -3.89 -46.56 40.78
N ALA A 407 -3.20 -47.60 41.24
CA ALA A 407 -1.74 -47.64 41.32
C ALA A 407 -1.18 -48.82 40.51
N ASP A 408 0.00 -48.63 39.92
CA ASP A 408 0.93 -49.73 39.64
C ASP A 408 2.38 -49.23 39.85
N ALA A 409 3.33 -50.16 40.01
CA ALA A 409 4.59 -49.89 40.72
C ALA A 409 5.87 -50.12 39.88
N ALA A 410 6.89 -49.31 40.16
CA ALA A 410 8.29 -49.57 39.82
C ALA A 410 9.24 -48.94 40.86
N GLU A 411 10.46 -49.46 40.97
CA GLU A 411 11.36 -49.24 42.12
C GLU A 411 12.24 -47.97 42.04
N PRO A 412 12.75 -47.47 43.20
CA PRO A 412 13.48 -46.20 43.26
C PRO A 412 15.00 -46.34 43.07
N VAL A 413 15.60 -45.37 42.36
CA VAL A 413 17.06 -45.16 42.34
C VAL A 413 17.39 -43.72 42.73
N LYS A 414 18.34 -43.56 43.67
CA LYS A 414 18.97 -42.31 44.09
C LYS A 414 20.46 -42.58 44.37
N PRO A 415 21.33 -41.56 44.35
CA PRO A 415 21.43 -40.50 43.34
C PRO A 415 22.87 -40.37 42.81
N ALA A 416 23.06 -39.67 41.69
CA ALA A 416 24.39 -39.18 41.29
C ALA A 416 24.47 -37.67 41.55
N HIS A 417 25.50 -37.24 42.29
CA HIS A 417 25.96 -35.85 42.27
C HIS A 417 26.74 -35.62 40.97
N GLU A 418 26.50 -34.52 40.28
CA GLU A 418 27.46 -33.96 39.31
C GLU A 418 27.51 -32.43 39.45
N GLU A 419 28.58 -31.81 38.96
CA GLU A 419 29.15 -30.62 39.58
C GLU A 419 28.76 -29.29 38.90
N LEU A 420 28.67 -28.24 39.72
CA LEU A 420 28.53 -26.84 39.28
C LEU A 420 29.79 -26.38 38.51
N ARG A 421 29.77 -26.51 37.18
CA ARG A 421 30.75 -25.85 36.31
C ARG A 421 30.47 -24.36 36.22
N THR A 422 31.33 -23.56 36.85
CA THR A 422 31.40 -22.12 36.63
C THR A 422 32.22 -21.84 35.36
N CYS A 423 31.62 -21.15 34.38
CA CYS A 423 32.30 -20.78 33.13
C CYS A 423 32.81 -19.34 33.20
N GLY A 424 34.03 -19.11 32.70
CA GLY A 424 34.82 -17.91 32.97
C GLY A 424 34.18 -16.59 32.53
N GLY A 425 34.31 -15.57 33.39
CA GLY A 425 34.14 -14.18 32.99
C GLY A 425 35.29 -13.74 32.08
N SER A 426 34.98 -13.00 31.01
CA SER A 426 35.98 -12.34 30.18
C SER A 426 36.46 -11.05 30.85
N PRO A 427 37.74 -10.66 30.71
CA PRO A 427 38.24 -9.40 31.26
C PRO A 427 37.61 -8.21 30.51
N THR A 428 37.05 -7.26 31.25
CA THR A 428 36.80 -5.91 30.73
C THR A 428 38.14 -5.21 30.47
N PRO A 429 38.29 -4.44 29.39
CA PRO A 429 39.48 -3.61 29.18
C PRO A 429 39.63 -2.61 30.34
N SER A 430 40.86 -2.23 30.63
CA SER A 430 41.14 -1.26 31.70
C SER A 430 40.86 0.17 31.23
N ASP A 431 40.44 1.06 32.14
CA ASP A 431 40.05 2.44 31.78
C ASP A 431 41.19 3.21 31.04
N SER A 432 42.45 2.86 31.31
CA SER A 432 43.64 3.41 30.64
C SER A 432 43.86 2.94 29.19
N GLU A 433 43.16 1.89 28.74
CA GLU A 433 43.09 1.53 27.31
C GLU A 433 42.00 2.35 26.60
N ILE A 434 40.91 2.67 27.30
CA ILE A 434 39.83 3.53 26.78
C ILE A 434 40.35 4.96 26.59
N GLU A 435 41.07 5.49 27.57
CA GLU A 435 41.64 6.85 27.53
C GLU A 435 42.60 7.05 26.34
N ARG A 436 43.44 6.04 26.05
CA ARG A 436 44.33 6.02 24.86
C ARG A 436 43.61 6.00 23.52
N LEU A 437 42.44 5.36 23.45
CA LEU A 437 41.62 5.33 22.23
C LEU A 437 40.87 6.64 21.98
N VAL A 438 40.69 7.48 23.01
CA VAL A 438 40.13 8.83 22.88
C VAL A 438 41.20 9.82 22.40
N GLU A 439 42.39 9.81 22.99
CA GLU A 439 43.49 10.70 22.56
C GLU A 439 43.88 10.46 21.09
N ALA A 440 43.88 9.20 20.63
CA ALA A 440 44.25 8.83 19.26
C ALA A 440 43.34 9.40 18.17
N LYS A 441 42.11 9.84 18.49
CA LYS A 441 41.17 10.45 17.52
C LYS A 441 41.19 11.98 17.50
N ALA A 442 41.78 12.63 18.50
CA ALA A 442 41.82 14.09 18.58
C ALA A 442 42.84 14.74 17.63
N SER A 443 43.67 13.94 16.94
CA SER A 443 44.77 14.42 16.09
C SER A 443 44.52 14.43 14.58
N GLU A 444 43.43 13.82 14.09
CA GLU A 444 43.19 13.67 12.64
C GLU A 444 42.26 14.76 12.04
N GLU A 445 41.42 15.42 12.83
CA GLU A 445 40.41 16.37 12.32
C GLU A 445 40.92 17.82 12.07
N ASN A 446 42.25 18.04 12.07
CA ASN A 446 42.86 19.38 11.95
C ASN A 446 43.78 19.54 10.73
N ASN A 447 43.44 18.90 9.60
CA ASN A 447 44.13 19.15 8.33
C ASN A 447 43.24 18.86 7.10
N VAL A 448 42.81 19.92 6.42
CA VAL A 448 43.03 20.19 4.97
C VAL A 448 42.27 21.48 4.63
N SER A 449 42.93 22.40 3.94
CA SER A 449 42.39 23.70 3.53
C SER A 449 41.85 23.69 2.10
N ASN A 450 41.17 24.78 1.71
CA ASN A 450 40.80 25.11 0.34
C ASN A 450 41.90 24.79 -0.69
N GLU A 451 41.49 24.28 -1.86
CA GLU A 451 41.98 24.77 -3.16
C GLU A 451 40.77 25.11 -4.04
N GLU A 452 40.98 25.97 -5.03
CA GLU A 452 39.96 26.72 -5.79
C GLU A 452 40.42 26.84 -7.26
N GLU A 453 39.48 26.90 -8.22
CA GLU A 453 39.74 26.91 -9.68
C GLU A 453 40.35 25.59 -10.23
N THR A 454 40.33 25.23 -11.52
CA THR A 454 40.15 25.97 -12.79
C THR A 454 39.26 25.24 -13.81
N SER A 455 39.02 25.89 -14.97
CA SER A 455 38.46 25.30 -16.20
C SER A 455 39.45 24.37 -16.94
N ASP A 456 38.96 23.63 -17.95
CA ASP A 456 39.27 23.91 -19.37
C ASP A 456 38.47 23.03 -20.36
N GLU A 457 38.51 23.41 -21.64
CA GLU A 457 37.74 22.84 -22.77
C GLU A 457 38.63 21.99 -23.71
N SER A 458 38.08 20.89 -24.26
CA SER A 458 38.40 20.27 -25.57
C SER A 458 37.42 19.11 -25.82
N ASP A 459 36.70 18.96 -26.94
CA ASP A 459 36.99 19.02 -28.39
C ASP A 459 37.33 17.65 -29.03
N ASP A 460 36.62 17.37 -30.12
CA ASP A 460 36.89 16.50 -31.29
C ASP A 460 37.41 15.04 -31.15
N SER A 461 36.56 14.09 -31.57
CA SER A 461 36.80 13.12 -32.67
C SER A 461 35.57 12.20 -32.84
N GLU A 462 34.82 12.23 -33.93
CA GLU A 462 35.10 11.70 -35.30
C GLU A 462 35.03 10.16 -35.47
N ASN A 463 34.07 9.75 -36.30
CA ASN A 463 34.08 8.63 -37.27
C ASN A 463 34.56 7.22 -36.87
N SER A 464 33.70 6.23 -37.12
CA SER A 464 33.95 5.30 -38.24
C SER A 464 32.69 4.55 -38.69
N ASP A 465 32.37 4.66 -39.98
CA ASP A 465 31.46 3.73 -40.65
C ASP A 465 32.11 2.35 -40.82
N ILE A 466 31.31 1.28 -40.68
CA ILE A 466 31.58 0.00 -41.36
C ILE A 466 30.26 -0.46 -41.99
N SER A 467 30.25 -0.56 -43.32
CA SER A 467 29.14 -1.08 -44.13
C SER A 467 29.42 -2.49 -44.64
N ASP A 468 28.38 -3.13 -45.20
CA ASP A 468 28.43 -4.23 -46.18
C ASP A 468 28.93 -5.63 -45.73
N ALA A 469 28.52 -6.75 -46.33
CA ALA A 469 27.30 -7.10 -47.08
C ALA A 469 27.21 -8.63 -47.35
N ASN A 470 26.02 -9.12 -47.72
CA ASN A 470 25.70 -10.26 -48.63
C ASN A 470 26.22 -11.70 -48.35
N ASN A 471 25.27 -12.62 -48.10
CA ASN A 471 24.80 -13.70 -49.01
C ASN A 471 23.65 -14.46 -48.31
N ILE A 472 22.50 -14.83 -48.90
CA ILE A 472 22.08 -15.28 -50.25
C ILE A 472 22.35 -16.77 -50.56
N SER A 473 21.34 -17.60 -50.28
CA SER A 473 20.82 -18.76 -51.06
C SER A 473 19.72 -19.44 -50.19
N ASP A 474 18.47 -19.70 -50.59
CA ASP A 474 17.90 -20.30 -51.82
C ASP A 474 18.33 -21.79 -51.97
N GLU A 475 17.50 -22.82 -52.21
CA GLU A 475 16.02 -22.98 -52.25
C GLU A 475 15.61 -23.99 -51.11
N GLU A 476 14.61 -24.89 -51.04
CA GLU A 476 13.55 -25.51 -51.89
C GLU A 476 12.25 -25.76 -51.03
N ASP A 477 11.22 -26.45 -51.56
CA ASP A 477 9.90 -26.73 -50.94
C ASP A 477 9.83 -27.83 -49.84
N SER A 478 8.76 -27.81 -49.01
CA SER A 478 7.86 -28.99 -48.85
C SER A 478 6.52 -28.68 -48.13
N SER A 479 5.42 -29.24 -48.68
CA SER A 479 4.12 -29.62 -48.06
C SER A 479 3.77 -29.14 -46.64
N ASP A 480 2.63 -28.49 -46.39
CA ASP A 480 1.25 -29.02 -46.56
C ASP A 480 0.95 -30.19 -45.61
N ASP A 481 0.48 -29.86 -44.40
CA ASP A 481 -0.40 -30.70 -43.58
C ASP A 481 -1.21 -29.79 -42.64
N SER A 482 -2.51 -30.07 -42.49
CA SER A 482 -3.46 -29.21 -41.75
C SER A 482 -4.11 -29.99 -40.61
N GLU A 483 -3.78 -29.65 -39.36
CA GLU A 483 -4.53 -30.12 -38.19
C GLU A 483 -4.97 -28.93 -37.31
N GLU A 484 -6.23 -28.96 -36.89
CA GLU A 484 -6.86 -27.95 -36.06
C GLU A 484 -6.48 -28.21 -34.59
N SER A 485 -5.53 -27.44 -34.03
CA SER A 485 -5.17 -27.54 -32.61
C SER A 485 -6.28 -26.93 -31.74
N GLU A 486 -7.10 -27.80 -31.13
CA GLU A 486 -8.23 -27.43 -30.27
C GLU A 486 -7.80 -26.51 -29.10
N ASP A 487 -8.70 -25.61 -28.66
CA ASP A 487 -8.51 -24.75 -27.48
C ASP A 487 -8.36 -25.61 -26.20
N SER A 488 -7.13 -25.93 -25.80
CA SER A 488 -6.85 -26.65 -24.55
C SER A 488 -7.01 -25.71 -23.35
N ASP A 489 -8.26 -25.53 -22.91
CA ASP A 489 -8.67 -24.74 -21.75
C ASP A 489 -8.16 -25.41 -20.45
N SER A 490 -6.89 -25.16 -20.11
CA SER A 490 -6.15 -25.83 -19.04
C SER A 490 -6.61 -25.34 -17.65
N SER A 491 -7.75 -25.86 -17.19
CA SER A 491 -8.31 -25.58 -15.86
C SER A 491 -7.55 -26.34 -14.76
N ASP A 492 -6.32 -25.92 -14.46
CA ASP A 492 -5.55 -26.34 -13.28
C ASP A 492 -6.14 -25.71 -11.99
N ASP A 493 -7.40 -26.05 -11.69
CA ASP A 493 -8.20 -25.58 -10.53
C ASP A 493 -8.49 -26.74 -9.53
N GLU A 494 -7.79 -27.87 -9.67
CA GLU A 494 -7.88 -29.09 -8.83
C GLU A 494 -6.81 -29.13 -7.72
N ASP A 495 -6.98 -30.04 -6.74
CA ASP A 495 -6.05 -30.30 -5.62
C ASP A 495 -5.76 -29.12 -4.66
N PHE A 496 -6.81 -28.39 -4.23
CA PHE A 496 -6.78 -27.59 -2.98
C PHE A 496 -7.78 -28.06 -1.91
N GLU A 497 -8.22 -29.31 -1.95
CA GLU A 497 -9.07 -29.94 -0.91
C GLU A 497 -8.26 -30.71 0.14
N ARG A 498 -7.60 -30.00 1.06
CA ARG A 498 -7.28 -30.58 2.38
C ARG A 498 -7.06 -29.52 3.46
N PHE A 499 -8.08 -29.28 4.30
CA PHE A 499 -7.99 -28.99 5.75
C PHE A 499 -9.41 -28.67 6.27
N GLU A 500 -10.24 -29.70 6.38
CA GLU A 500 -11.37 -29.71 7.32
C GLU A 500 -10.92 -30.32 8.67
N ASP A 501 -11.86 -30.49 9.61
CA ASP A 501 -11.68 -30.96 11.00
C ASP A 501 -11.04 -29.97 12.01
N ALA A 502 -11.85 -29.03 12.51
CA ALA A 502 -11.98 -28.71 13.95
C ALA A 502 -12.97 -27.54 14.20
N SER A 503 -14.27 -27.79 14.12
CA SER A 503 -15.29 -26.89 14.67
C SER A 503 -16.51 -27.71 15.10
N ALA A 504 -16.85 -27.63 16.39
CA ALA A 504 -17.81 -28.54 17.00
C ALA A 504 -19.24 -28.28 16.52
N GLU A 505 -20.00 -29.37 16.39
CA GLU A 505 -21.45 -29.34 16.28
C GLU A 505 -22.03 -28.61 17.50
N PHE A 506 -22.92 -27.66 17.24
CA PHE A 506 -23.66 -26.96 18.28
C PHE A 506 -25.14 -26.96 17.88
N ASP A 507 -25.78 -28.11 18.08
CA ASP A 507 -27.21 -28.25 17.90
C ASP A 507 -27.94 -27.28 18.83
N SER A 508 -28.62 -26.31 18.23
CA SER A 508 -29.56 -25.44 18.91
C SER A 508 -30.96 -25.73 18.41
N ASP A 509 -31.58 -26.76 18.98
CA ASP A 509 -33.03 -26.96 18.86
C ASP A 509 -33.75 -25.67 19.31
N VAL A 510 -34.57 -25.12 18.43
CA VAL A 510 -35.46 -24.01 18.73
C VAL A 510 -36.88 -24.46 18.41
N ASP A 511 -37.54 -25.00 19.43
CA ASP A 511 -38.92 -25.47 19.34
C ASP A 511 -39.88 -24.38 18.85
N ALA A 512 -40.79 -24.76 17.95
CA ALA A 512 -41.74 -23.86 17.30
C ALA A 512 -43.19 -24.10 17.81
N GLU A 513 -43.40 -23.88 19.11
CA GLU A 513 -44.72 -23.89 19.77
C GLU A 513 -44.85 -22.66 20.70
N ILE A 514 -46.03 -22.07 20.98
CA ILE A 514 -47.42 -22.45 20.61
C ILE A 514 -48.30 -21.19 20.45
N ILE A 515 -49.49 -21.35 19.88
CA ILE A 515 -50.50 -20.28 19.72
C ILE A 515 -51.31 -20.07 21.01
N ASN A 516 -51.42 -18.82 21.49
CA ASN A 516 -52.67 -18.20 22.02
C ASN A 516 -52.46 -16.69 22.28
#